data_AF-A0A4R3Z4H5-F1
#
_entry.id   AF-A0A4R3Z4H5-F1
#
_cell.length_a   1.000
_cell.length_b   1.000
_cell.length_c   1.000
_cell.angle_alpha   90.00
_cell.angle_beta   90.00
_cell.angle_gamma   90.00
#
_symmetry.space_group_name_H-M   'P 1'
#
loop_
_entity.id
_entity.type
_entity.pdbx_description
1 polymer ?
#
loop_
_entity_poly.entity_id
_entity_poly.type
_entity_poly.pdbx_seq_one_letter_code
_entity_poly.pdbx_strand_id
1 'polypeptide(L)'
;MDLLDMIFGNIAVVIGVIVAVLVLVIVVTGYVKASPDTAYIISGLRKEPKVLIGKAGIKIPFLEKKDELNLQLIPIDVKTSNAVPTADYININVDAAVNIKISDEPSRLNLAAQNFLNKPVEYIANVAREVLEGNMREIVGRMNLEEMVSDRQKFAELVKENAEPDLAKMGLDIVSFNVQNFVDGNGVIENLGVDNIVKIQKNAAISRAVSERDIAQAQAKASQEANDAKIAAETIIAEKNNELAIKKAELKKVADAKQAEADAAYKIQEEQSRKSIEIATADANIMKQEKEIELRRKDVEVTEQELDAKIKKQAEAERFAAQQRADAELYKRQKDAEAQLFEKQREAEAKKAEAEAVKYQMEQEAAGIQAKGEAEAKAIEAKGMAEAEALNKKAEAMKKYGEAAVMEMYFNMLPKAVEAAAKPLEKVDKITMYGDGNSAKLVSDIVTTATQVSEGMNESMGIDLKSLLAGFIGGKIATNDDDQK
;
A
#
# COMPACT_ATOMS: atom_id res chain seq x y z
N MET A 1 32.87 -38.20 -104.69
CA MET A 1 33.05 -37.25 -103.58
C MET A 1 31.81 -37.26 -102.68
N ASP A 2 30.61 -37.38 -103.26
CA ASP A 2 29.32 -37.31 -102.54
C ASP A 2 29.05 -38.39 -101.46
N LEU A 3 29.58 -39.62 -101.60
CA LEU A 3 29.30 -40.71 -100.65
C LEU A 3 30.12 -40.61 -99.36
N LEU A 4 31.32 -40.02 -99.42
CA LEU A 4 32.15 -39.77 -98.25
C LEU A 4 31.61 -38.56 -97.46
N ASP A 5 31.23 -37.48 -98.14
CA ASP A 5 30.63 -36.30 -97.49
C ASP A 5 29.29 -36.64 -96.80
N MET A 6 28.48 -37.55 -97.36
CA MET A 6 27.24 -38.01 -96.72
C MET A 6 27.49 -38.84 -95.45
N ILE A 7 28.54 -39.67 -95.42
CA ILE A 7 28.91 -40.46 -94.24
C ILE A 7 29.55 -39.58 -93.16
N PHE A 8 30.47 -38.69 -93.53
CA PHE A 8 31.07 -37.72 -92.60
C PHE A 8 30.04 -36.74 -92.03
N GLY A 9 29.07 -36.30 -92.85
CA GLY A 9 27.94 -35.48 -92.40
C GLY A 9 27.07 -36.18 -91.36
N ASN A 10 26.72 -37.45 -91.59
CA ASN A 10 25.92 -38.22 -90.63
C ASN A 10 26.69 -38.54 -89.34
N ILE A 11 27.99 -38.82 -89.42
CA ILE A 11 28.84 -39.01 -88.23
C ILE A 11 28.96 -37.72 -87.43
N ALA A 12 29.13 -36.57 -88.08
CA ALA A 12 29.17 -35.27 -87.41
C ALA A 12 27.84 -34.95 -86.70
N VAL A 13 26.69 -35.28 -87.31
CA VAL A 13 25.38 -35.13 -86.68
C VAL A 13 25.24 -36.06 -85.46
N VAL A 14 25.63 -37.33 -85.58
CA VAL A 14 25.56 -38.30 -84.46
C VAL A 14 26.45 -37.88 -83.29
N ILE A 15 27.69 -37.44 -83.57
CA ILE A 15 28.59 -36.91 -82.53
C ILE A 15 27.98 -35.66 -81.88
N GLY A 16 27.40 -34.76 -82.69
CA GLY A 16 26.70 -33.58 -82.19
C GLY A 16 25.55 -33.93 -81.24
N VAL A 17 24.73 -34.93 -81.60
CA VAL A 17 23.64 -35.40 -80.74
C VAL A 17 24.17 -36.03 -79.44
N ILE A 18 25.22 -36.84 -79.51
CA ILE A 18 25.82 -37.46 -78.31
C ILE A 18 26.35 -36.40 -77.36
N VAL A 19 27.08 -35.40 -77.87
CA VAL A 19 27.59 -34.28 -77.06
C VAL A 19 26.43 -33.49 -76.46
N ALA A 20 25.36 -33.22 -77.23
CA ALA A 20 24.19 -32.51 -76.74
C ALA A 20 23.47 -33.28 -75.61
N VAL A 21 23.31 -34.60 -75.74
CA VAL A 21 22.73 -35.44 -74.69
C VAL A 21 23.62 -35.47 -73.45
N LEU A 22 24.94 -35.55 -73.61
CA LEU A 22 25.89 -35.56 -72.48
C LEU A 22 25.87 -34.23 -71.72
N VAL A 23 25.82 -33.10 -72.44
CA VAL A 23 25.64 -31.76 -71.84
C VAL A 23 24.30 -31.66 -71.13
N LEU A 24 23.20 -32.15 -71.73
CA LEU A 24 21.88 -32.15 -71.10
C LEU A 24 21.89 -32.97 -69.79
N VAL A 25 22.50 -34.15 -69.79
CA VAL A 25 22.63 -35.01 -68.60
C VAL A 25 23.44 -34.29 -67.51
N ILE A 26 24.55 -33.64 -67.86
CA ILE A 26 25.36 -32.86 -66.90
C ILE A 26 24.53 -31.71 -66.29
N VAL A 27 23.75 -31.00 -67.10
CA VAL A 27 22.93 -29.88 -66.62
C VAL A 27 21.81 -30.37 -65.69
N VAL A 28 21.10 -31.44 -66.07
CA VAL A 28 19.97 -31.97 -65.28
C VAL A 28 20.44 -32.60 -63.97
N THR A 29 21.48 -33.43 -64.02
CA THR A 29 22.02 -34.08 -62.81
C THR A 29 22.85 -33.14 -61.94
N GLY A 30 23.40 -32.10 -62.57
CA GLY A 30 24.18 -31.06 -61.92
C GLY A 30 23.36 -29.92 -61.33
N TYR A 31 22.07 -29.83 -61.61
CA TYR A 31 21.24 -28.72 -61.12
C TYR A 31 21.05 -28.79 -59.60
N VAL A 32 21.46 -27.73 -58.90
CA VAL A 32 21.31 -27.59 -57.45
C VAL A 32 20.69 -26.23 -57.13
N LYS A 33 19.71 -26.20 -56.23
CA LYS A 33 19.03 -24.98 -55.78
C LYS A 33 19.34 -24.73 -54.30
N ALA A 34 20.10 -23.68 -54.00
CA ALA A 34 20.37 -23.27 -52.62
C ALA A 34 19.21 -22.43 -52.07
N SER A 35 18.76 -22.75 -50.87
CA SER A 35 17.86 -21.89 -50.09
C SER A 35 18.63 -20.67 -49.55
N PRO A 36 17.97 -19.55 -49.22
CA PRO A 36 18.65 -18.37 -48.66
C PRO A 36 19.33 -18.61 -47.30
N ASP A 37 18.91 -19.64 -46.56
CA ASP A 37 19.41 -20.00 -45.23
C ASP A 37 20.55 -21.04 -45.26
N THR A 38 20.95 -21.53 -46.43
CA THR A 38 22.02 -22.52 -46.59
C THR A 38 23.00 -22.10 -47.68
N ALA A 39 24.28 -22.10 -47.36
CA ALA A 39 25.35 -21.96 -48.35
C ALA A 39 25.73 -23.34 -48.90
N TYR A 40 25.60 -23.53 -50.22
CA TYR A 40 26.19 -24.68 -50.90
C TYR A 40 27.58 -24.32 -51.40
N ILE A 41 28.56 -25.08 -50.94
CA ILE A 41 29.95 -24.94 -51.29
C ILE A 41 30.28 -26.07 -52.26
N ILE A 42 30.56 -25.70 -53.51
CA ILE A 42 30.92 -26.64 -54.58
C ILE A 42 32.44 -26.62 -54.73
N SER A 43 33.07 -27.74 -54.39
CA SER A 43 34.53 -27.94 -54.41
C SER A 43 34.93 -29.00 -55.44
N GLY A 44 36.15 -28.94 -55.99
CA GLY A 44 36.63 -29.91 -56.98
C GLY A 44 37.54 -29.28 -58.04
N LEU A 45 37.03 -29.14 -59.27
CA LEU A 45 37.79 -28.74 -60.47
C LEU A 45 38.41 -27.33 -60.39
N ARG A 46 37.92 -26.45 -59.51
CA ARG A 46 38.33 -25.03 -59.41
C ARG A 46 39.21 -24.80 -58.19
N LYS A 47 40.17 -23.88 -58.32
CA LYS A 47 41.06 -23.45 -57.21
C LYS A 47 40.28 -22.75 -56.09
N GLU A 48 39.24 -21.99 -56.44
CA GLU A 48 38.32 -21.37 -55.50
C GLU A 48 36.96 -22.08 -55.54
N PRO A 49 36.42 -22.49 -54.39
CA PRO A 49 35.12 -23.15 -54.34
C PRO A 49 34.01 -22.19 -54.75
N LYS A 50 33.03 -22.70 -55.50
CA LYS A 50 31.88 -21.90 -55.92
C LYS A 50 30.83 -21.93 -54.82
N VAL A 51 30.45 -20.76 -54.31
CA VAL A 51 29.43 -20.63 -53.26
C VAL A 51 28.08 -20.18 -53.84
N LEU A 52 27.01 -20.90 -53.48
CA LEU A 52 25.62 -20.61 -53.86
C LEU A 52 24.79 -20.35 -52.61
N ILE A 53 24.17 -19.17 -52.51
CA ILE A 53 23.23 -18.76 -51.45
C ILE A 53 22.01 -18.17 -52.14
N GLY A 54 20.81 -18.69 -51.85
CA GLY A 54 19.55 -18.18 -52.41
C GLY A 54 19.44 -18.22 -53.94
N LYS A 55 20.35 -18.93 -54.62
CA LYS A 55 20.43 -19.00 -56.09
C LYS A 55 20.66 -20.43 -56.56
N ALA A 56 20.17 -20.73 -57.76
CA ALA A 56 20.45 -21.99 -58.42
C ALA A 56 21.85 -21.98 -59.06
N GLY A 57 22.46 -23.15 -59.14
CA GLY A 57 23.72 -23.34 -59.84
C GLY A 57 23.85 -24.77 -60.33
N ILE A 58 24.83 -24.98 -61.21
CA ILE A 58 25.14 -26.29 -61.77
C ILE A 58 26.45 -26.76 -61.15
N LYS A 59 26.45 -27.96 -60.56
CA LYS A 59 27.64 -28.73 -60.19
C LYS A 59 27.97 -29.71 -61.31
N ILE A 60 29.23 -29.92 -61.63
CA ILE A 60 29.64 -30.94 -62.59
C ILE A 60 29.65 -32.29 -61.86
N PRO A 61 28.75 -33.23 -62.20
CA PRO A 61 28.72 -34.55 -61.58
C PRO A 61 30.11 -35.22 -61.76
N PHE A 62 30.52 -36.02 -60.78
CA PHE A 62 31.81 -36.74 -60.72
C PHE A 62 33.07 -35.88 -60.46
N LEU A 63 33.15 -34.65 -60.98
CA LEU A 63 34.32 -33.76 -60.78
C LEU A 63 34.16 -32.77 -59.62
N GLU A 64 32.93 -32.47 -59.21
CA GLU A 64 32.64 -31.52 -58.14
C GLU A 64 31.80 -32.15 -57.01
N LYS A 65 32.18 -31.87 -55.77
CA LYS A 65 31.44 -32.24 -54.55
C LYS A 65 30.57 -31.07 -54.09
N LYS A 66 29.37 -31.39 -53.61
CA LYS A 66 28.47 -30.44 -52.93
C LYS A 66 28.58 -30.67 -51.42
N ASP A 67 28.97 -29.65 -50.68
CA ASP A 67 28.86 -29.61 -49.23
C ASP A 67 27.90 -28.47 -48.82
N GLU A 68 27.27 -28.62 -47.66
CA GLU A 68 26.25 -27.69 -47.16
C GLU A 68 26.72 -27.03 -45.86
N LEU A 69 26.45 -25.74 -45.72
CA LEU A 69 26.75 -24.96 -44.54
C LEU A 69 25.50 -24.15 -44.13
N ASN A 70 25.03 -24.37 -42.90
CA ASN A 70 23.83 -23.71 -42.40
C ASN A 70 24.14 -22.25 -42.01
N LEU A 71 23.41 -21.29 -42.56
CA LEU A 71 23.56 -19.85 -42.28
C LEU A 71 22.53 -19.33 -41.26
N GLN A 72 21.73 -20.22 -40.67
CA GLN A 72 20.74 -19.85 -39.65
C GLN A 72 21.41 -19.31 -38.38
N LEU A 73 20.61 -18.60 -37.59
CA LEU A 73 21.03 -18.07 -36.29
C LEU A 73 21.28 -19.22 -35.31
N ILE A 74 22.40 -19.15 -34.60
CA ILE A 74 22.79 -20.09 -33.56
C ILE A 74 22.71 -19.33 -32.23
N PRO A 75 21.70 -19.60 -31.38
CA PRO A 75 21.64 -19.05 -30.04
C PRO A 75 22.66 -19.76 -29.14
N ILE A 76 23.42 -18.98 -28.38
CA ILE A 76 24.45 -19.46 -27.46
C ILE A 76 24.26 -18.77 -26.12
N ASP A 77 23.98 -19.56 -25.09
CA ASP A 77 24.06 -19.11 -23.70
C ASP A 77 25.51 -19.20 -23.23
N VAL A 78 26.14 -18.05 -23.03
CA VAL A 78 27.51 -17.93 -22.54
C VAL A 78 27.45 -17.65 -21.05
N LYS A 79 28.12 -18.51 -20.27
CA LYS A 79 28.24 -18.38 -18.82
C LYS A 79 29.70 -18.48 -18.44
N THR A 80 30.13 -17.67 -17.48
CA THR A 80 31.49 -17.82 -16.94
C THR A 80 31.56 -19.10 -16.09
N SER A 81 32.45 -20.02 -16.46
CA SER A 81 32.62 -21.30 -15.76
C SER A 81 33.13 -21.12 -14.33
N ASN A 82 33.96 -20.10 -14.10
CA ASN A 82 34.48 -19.71 -12.80
C ASN A 82 34.16 -18.23 -12.54
N ALA A 83 34.07 -17.86 -11.27
CA ALA A 83 33.91 -16.46 -10.91
C ALA A 83 35.16 -15.66 -11.34
N VAL A 84 34.92 -14.52 -11.98
CA VAL A 84 35.96 -13.65 -12.53
C VAL A 84 36.07 -12.42 -11.62
N PRO A 85 37.26 -12.07 -11.14
CA PRO A 85 37.45 -10.85 -10.37
C PRO A 85 37.28 -9.64 -11.29
N THR A 86 36.45 -8.68 -10.87
CA THR A 86 36.33 -7.36 -11.52
C THR A 86 37.55 -6.48 -11.22
N ALA A 87 37.60 -5.28 -11.82
CA ALA A 87 38.61 -4.28 -11.45
C ALA A 87 38.57 -3.88 -9.95
N ASP A 88 37.40 -4.04 -9.31
CA ASP A 88 37.19 -3.84 -7.87
C ASP A 88 37.53 -5.09 -7.02
N TYR A 89 38.11 -6.13 -7.61
CA TYR A 89 38.42 -7.41 -6.96
C TYR A 89 37.19 -8.16 -6.40
N ILE A 90 36.01 -7.94 -7.00
CA ILE A 90 34.79 -8.65 -6.63
C ILE A 90 34.60 -9.81 -7.60
N ASN A 91 34.45 -11.02 -7.08
CA ASN A 91 34.24 -12.21 -7.90
C ASN A 91 32.79 -12.27 -8.37
N ILE A 92 32.59 -12.20 -9.69
CA ILE A 92 31.27 -12.27 -10.32
C ILE A 92 31.19 -13.36 -11.40
N ASN A 93 29.98 -13.84 -11.61
CA ASN A 93 29.58 -14.65 -12.74
C ASN A 93 28.65 -13.85 -13.63
N VAL A 94 28.88 -13.93 -14.94
CA VAL A 94 28.08 -13.20 -15.94
C VAL A 94 27.43 -14.21 -16.86
N ASP A 95 26.12 -14.04 -17.03
CA ASP A 95 25.31 -14.81 -17.97
C ASP A 95 24.90 -13.89 -19.13
N ALA A 96 25.15 -14.34 -20.36
CA ALA A 96 24.76 -13.63 -21.57
C ALA A 96 24.14 -14.59 -22.60
N ALA A 97 23.14 -14.11 -23.34
CA ALA A 97 22.61 -14.79 -24.51
C ALA A 97 23.10 -14.07 -25.76
N VAL A 98 23.76 -14.84 -26.63
CA VAL A 98 24.37 -14.33 -27.85
C VAL A 98 23.78 -15.08 -29.03
N ASN A 99 23.36 -14.34 -30.06
CA ASN A 99 22.96 -14.94 -31.33
C ASN A 99 24.08 -14.75 -32.34
N ILE A 100 24.63 -15.85 -32.81
CA ILE A 100 25.69 -15.82 -33.82
C ILE A 100 25.21 -16.35 -35.18
N LYS A 101 25.81 -15.73 -36.17
CA LYS A 101 25.86 -15.96 -37.60
C LYS A 101 27.00 -16.81 -38.16
N ILE A 102 26.80 -17.61 -39.20
CA ILE A 102 27.87 -17.72 -40.21
C ILE A 102 27.77 -16.51 -41.13
N SER A 103 28.90 -15.86 -41.40
CA SER A 103 28.92 -14.65 -42.24
C SER A 103 28.61 -14.96 -43.69
N ASP A 104 27.86 -14.07 -44.35
CA ASP A 104 27.57 -14.11 -45.78
C ASP A 104 28.64 -13.41 -46.64
N GLU A 105 29.63 -12.76 -46.01
CA GLU A 105 30.75 -12.14 -46.71
C GLU A 105 31.68 -13.22 -47.32
N PRO A 106 32.06 -13.15 -48.62
CA PRO A 106 32.84 -14.20 -49.27
C PRO A 106 34.17 -14.54 -48.58
N SER A 107 34.83 -13.55 -47.96
CA SER A 107 36.08 -13.71 -47.23
C SER A 107 35.90 -14.55 -45.96
N ARG A 108 34.97 -14.14 -45.09
CA ARG A 108 34.61 -14.80 -43.83
C ARG A 108 33.95 -16.16 -44.06
N LEU A 109 33.12 -16.28 -45.09
CA LEU A 109 32.44 -17.53 -45.45
C LEU A 109 33.43 -18.63 -45.86
N ASN A 110 34.52 -18.27 -46.54
CA ASN A 110 35.59 -19.22 -46.86
C ASN A 110 36.33 -19.70 -45.60
N LEU A 111 36.51 -18.85 -44.59
CA LEU A 111 37.09 -19.24 -43.29
C LEU A 111 36.12 -20.15 -42.53
N ALA A 112 34.82 -19.80 -42.51
CA ALA A 112 33.79 -20.63 -41.90
C ALA A 112 33.72 -22.02 -42.56
N ALA A 113 33.83 -22.09 -43.89
CA ALA A 113 33.90 -23.34 -44.62
C ALA A 113 35.14 -24.16 -44.24
N GLN A 114 36.31 -23.55 -44.04
CA GLN A 114 37.50 -24.31 -43.63
C GLN A 114 37.37 -24.89 -42.22
N ASN A 115 36.74 -24.15 -41.30
CA ASN A 115 36.66 -24.53 -39.89
C ASN A 115 35.46 -25.43 -39.56
N PHE A 116 34.31 -25.21 -40.20
CA PHE A 116 33.01 -25.75 -39.77
C PHE A 116 32.28 -26.60 -40.81
N LEU A 117 32.83 -26.81 -42.02
CA LEU A 117 32.18 -27.64 -43.03
C LEU A 117 31.94 -29.06 -42.51
N ASN A 118 30.72 -29.56 -42.70
CA ASN A 118 30.27 -30.87 -42.22
C ASN A 118 30.36 -31.06 -40.70
N LYS A 119 30.45 -29.98 -39.91
CA LYS A 119 30.35 -30.04 -38.44
C LYS A 119 28.92 -29.81 -37.97
N PRO A 120 28.49 -30.42 -36.85
CA PRO A 120 27.18 -30.14 -36.28
C PRO A 120 27.14 -28.72 -35.70
N VAL A 121 25.94 -28.13 -35.65
CA VAL A 121 25.72 -26.77 -35.10
C VAL A 121 26.20 -26.66 -33.66
N GLU A 122 26.06 -27.71 -32.86
CA GLU A 122 26.56 -27.77 -31.46
C GLU A 122 28.08 -27.58 -31.37
N TYR A 123 28.85 -28.12 -32.32
CA TYR A 123 30.29 -27.94 -32.36
C TYR A 123 30.65 -26.46 -32.62
N ILE A 124 29.95 -25.82 -33.57
CA ILE A 124 30.12 -24.40 -33.87
C ILE A 124 29.75 -23.56 -32.64
N ALA A 125 28.65 -23.91 -31.96
CA ALA A 125 28.20 -23.23 -30.76
C ALA A 125 29.20 -23.35 -29.60
N ASN A 126 29.83 -24.51 -29.42
CA ASN A 126 30.83 -24.72 -28.37
C ASN A 126 32.11 -23.90 -28.61
N VAL A 127 32.62 -23.94 -29.84
CA VAL A 127 33.77 -23.11 -30.24
C VAL A 127 33.43 -21.62 -30.10
N ALA A 128 32.22 -21.26 -30.55
CA ALA A 128 31.50 -20.02 -30.29
C ALA A 128 31.66 -19.49 -28.86
N ARG A 129 31.19 -20.34 -27.96
CA ARG A 129 31.07 -20.11 -26.53
C ARG A 129 32.44 -19.93 -25.88
N GLU A 130 33.44 -20.72 -26.24
CA GLU A 130 34.79 -20.61 -25.66
C GLU A 130 35.43 -19.25 -25.95
N VAL A 131 35.32 -18.77 -27.20
CA VAL A 131 35.83 -17.44 -27.60
C VAL A 131 35.06 -16.33 -26.88
N LEU A 132 33.74 -16.41 -26.85
CA LEU A 132 32.89 -15.43 -26.17
C LEU A 132 33.12 -15.40 -24.65
N GLU A 133 33.28 -16.56 -24.00
CA GLU A 133 33.58 -16.66 -22.57
C GLU A 133 34.96 -16.05 -22.25
N GLY A 134 35.97 -16.33 -23.08
CA GLY A 134 37.30 -15.73 -22.93
C GLY A 134 37.28 -14.20 -23.03
N ASN A 135 36.61 -13.67 -24.06
CA ASN A 135 36.46 -12.23 -24.27
C ASN A 135 35.63 -11.56 -23.17
N MET A 136 34.52 -12.18 -22.78
CA MET A 136 33.69 -11.68 -21.67
C MET A 136 34.48 -11.64 -20.36
N ARG A 137 35.28 -12.68 -20.06
CA ARG A 137 36.18 -12.71 -18.90
C ARG A 137 37.19 -11.57 -18.91
N GLU A 138 37.76 -11.25 -20.07
CA GLU A 138 38.71 -10.14 -20.21
C GLU A 138 38.06 -8.79 -19.90
N ILE A 139 36.85 -8.54 -20.42
CA ILE A 139 36.12 -7.29 -20.17
C ILE A 139 35.67 -7.18 -18.72
N VAL A 140 35.17 -8.28 -18.12
CA VAL A 140 34.83 -8.31 -16.68
C VAL A 140 36.04 -7.93 -15.83
N GLY A 141 37.23 -8.41 -16.17
CA GLY A 141 38.46 -8.09 -15.43
C GLY A 141 38.92 -6.63 -15.52
N ARG A 142 38.40 -5.85 -16.48
CA ARG A 142 38.76 -4.43 -16.67
C ARG A 142 37.69 -3.45 -16.20
N MET A 143 36.46 -3.89 -16.02
CA MET A 143 35.34 -3.02 -15.63
C MET A 143 35.02 -3.11 -14.14
N ASN A 144 34.49 -2.03 -13.60
CA ASN A 144 34.01 -1.96 -12.22
C ASN A 144 32.62 -2.60 -12.11
N LEU A 145 32.31 -3.20 -10.96
CA LEU A 145 31.03 -3.89 -10.75
C LEU A 145 29.82 -2.95 -10.91
N GLU A 146 29.91 -1.76 -10.31
CA GLU A 146 28.86 -0.74 -10.35
C GLU A 146 28.52 -0.32 -11.78
N GLU A 147 29.55 -0.14 -12.62
CA GLU A 147 29.37 0.28 -14.02
C GLU A 147 28.71 -0.81 -14.86
N MET A 148 29.10 -2.08 -14.68
CA MET A 148 28.49 -3.21 -15.39
C MET A 148 27.01 -3.41 -15.03
N VAL A 149 26.66 -3.21 -13.76
CA VAL A 149 25.27 -3.35 -13.30
C VAL A 149 24.42 -2.16 -13.74
N SER A 150 24.99 -0.95 -13.70
CA SER A 150 24.29 0.29 -14.06
C SER A 150 24.12 0.46 -15.56
N ASP A 151 25.14 0.15 -16.36
CA ASP A 151 25.14 0.26 -17.82
C ASP A 151 25.51 -1.08 -18.47
N ARG A 152 24.47 -1.93 -18.60
CA ARG A 152 24.59 -3.24 -19.23
C ARG A 152 24.86 -3.17 -20.73
N GLN A 153 24.43 -2.07 -21.38
CA GLN A 153 24.60 -1.89 -22.83
C GLN A 153 26.06 -1.60 -23.15
N LYS A 154 26.69 -0.72 -22.37
CA LYS A 154 28.13 -0.44 -22.51
C LYS A 154 28.97 -1.70 -22.33
N PHE A 155 28.66 -2.52 -21.33
CA PHE A 155 29.34 -3.82 -21.17
C PHE A 155 29.14 -4.73 -22.39
N ALA A 156 27.91 -4.85 -22.89
CA ALA A 156 27.59 -5.67 -24.07
C ALA A 156 28.34 -5.20 -25.33
N GLU A 157 28.45 -3.89 -25.54
CA GLU A 157 29.19 -3.29 -26.66
C GLU A 157 30.69 -3.59 -26.56
N LEU A 158 31.30 -3.39 -25.39
CA LEU A 158 32.72 -3.66 -25.18
C LEU A 158 33.07 -5.14 -25.39
N VAL A 159 32.22 -6.06 -24.91
CA VAL A 159 32.41 -7.50 -25.15
C VAL A 159 32.27 -7.83 -26.63
N LYS A 160 31.29 -7.23 -27.32
CA LYS A 160 31.10 -7.43 -28.76
C LYS A 160 32.31 -6.94 -29.56
N GLU A 161 32.80 -5.72 -29.29
CA GLU A 161 33.96 -5.14 -29.99
C GLU A 161 35.24 -5.96 -29.77
N ASN A 162 35.44 -6.51 -28.58
CA ASN A 162 36.61 -7.35 -28.29
C ASN A 162 36.50 -8.73 -28.93
N ALA A 163 35.29 -9.34 -28.95
CA ALA A 163 35.08 -10.68 -29.48
C ALA A 163 34.92 -10.75 -31.01
N GLU A 164 34.44 -9.68 -31.65
CA GLU A 164 34.23 -9.61 -33.10
C GLU A 164 35.46 -9.98 -33.94
N PRO A 165 36.69 -9.46 -33.69
CA PRO A 165 37.85 -9.82 -34.50
C PRO A 165 38.23 -11.30 -34.40
N ASP A 166 38.02 -11.94 -33.25
CA ASP A 166 38.33 -13.36 -33.08
C ASP A 166 37.29 -14.26 -33.73
N LEU A 167 36.00 -13.94 -33.61
CA LEU A 167 34.94 -14.65 -34.31
C LEU A 167 35.01 -14.46 -35.83
N ALA A 168 35.39 -13.27 -36.29
CA ALA A 168 35.57 -12.98 -37.72
C ALA A 168 36.67 -13.84 -38.35
N LYS A 169 37.77 -14.13 -37.63
CA LYS A 169 38.82 -15.07 -38.10
C LYS A 169 38.30 -16.49 -38.28
N MET A 170 37.22 -16.84 -37.59
CA MET A 170 36.55 -18.13 -37.72
C MET A 170 35.45 -18.12 -38.79
N GLY A 171 35.07 -16.93 -39.27
CA GLY A 171 33.99 -16.72 -40.23
C GLY A 171 32.59 -16.55 -39.59
N LEU A 172 32.54 -16.19 -38.31
CA LEU A 172 31.32 -16.01 -37.54
C LEU A 172 31.04 -14.53 -37.29
N ASP A 173 29.75 -14.15 -37.30
CA ASP A 173 29.29 -12.79 -37.02
C ASP A 173 28.40 -12.76 -35.77
N ILE A 174 28.58 -11.75 -34.91
CA ILE A 174 27.68 -11.52 -33.77
C ILE A 174 26.48 -10.69 -34.27
N VAL A 175 25.28 -11.28 -34.24
CA VAL A 175 24.05 -10.56 -34.62
C VAL A 175 23.51 -9.76 -33.44
N SER A 176 23.50 -10.37 -32.26
CA SER A 176 23.06 -9.70 -31.02
C SER A 176 23.80 -10.26 -29.82
N PHE A 177 24.14 -9.38 -28.87
CA PHE A 177 24.71 -9.75 -27.58
C PHE A 177 23.85 -9.15 -26.48
N ASN A 178 23.21 -9.99 -25.67
CA ASN A 178 22.33 -9.56 -24.58
C ASN A 178 22.83 -10.10 -23.25
N VAL A 179 23.09 -9.23 -22.29
CA VAL A 179 23.44 -9.63 -20.92
C VAL A 179 22.17 -10.01 -20.18
N GLN A 180 22.13 -11.21 -19.61
CA GLN A 180 20.99 -11.70 -18.85
C GLN A 180 21.13 -11.35 -17.37
N ASN A 181 22.24 -11.73 -16.75
CA ASN A 181 22.41 -11.60 -15.31
C ASN A 181 23.87 -11.39 -14.87
N PHE A 182 24.02 -10.73 -13.72
CA PHE A 182 25.26 -10.62 -12.96
C PHE A 182 25.03 -11.26 -11.60
N VAL A 183 25.77 -12.31 -11.29
CA VAL A 183 25.69 -13.01 -10.01
C VAL A 183 26.99 -12.78 -9.28
N ASP A 184 26.92 -12.35 -8.02
CA ASP A 184 28.09 -12.20 -7.17
C ASP A 184 28.03 -13.15 -5.98
N GLY A 185 29.18 -13.63 -5.52
CA GLY A 185 29.22 -14.61 -4.42
C GLY A 185 28.96 -14.03 -3.02
N ASN A 186 29.08 -12.71 -2.85
CA ASN A 186 29.15 -12.04 -1.54
C ASN A 186 27.97 -11.09 -1.26
N GLY A 187 26.96 -11.03 -2.14
CA GLY A 187 25.81 -10.11 -2.03
C GLY A 187 26.16 -8.62 -2.20
N VAL A 188 27.28 -8.28 -2.84
CA VAL A 188 27.72 -6.90 -3.06
C VAL A 188 26.74 -6.13 -3.93
N ILE A 189 26.16 -6.76 -4.95
CA ILE A 189 25.17 -6.10 -5.84
C ILE A 189 23.93 -5.71 -5.04
N GLU A 190 23.46 -6.60 -4.15
CA GLU A 190 22.33 -6.31 -3.26
C GLU A 190 22.66 -5.17 -2.29
N ASN A 191 23.85 -5.18 -1.68
CA ASN A 191 24.31 -4.12 -0.79
C ASN A 191 24.43 -2.75 -1.49
N LEU A 192 24.91 -2.71 -2.75
CA LEU A 192 24.92 -1.50 -3.58
C LEU A 192 23.50 -0.98 -3.81
N GLY A 193 22.54 -1.88 -4.03
CA GLY A 193 21.12 -1.54 -4.11
C GLY A 193 20.61 -0.90 -2.82
N VAL A 194 20.91 -1.49 -1.67
CA VAL A 194 20.52 -0.96 -0.35
C VAL A 194 21.13 0.42 -0.10
N ASP A 195 22.43 0.63 -0.35
CA ASP A 195 23.08 1.94 -0.18
C ASP A 195 22.45 3.01 -1.08
N ASN A 196 22.16 2.67 -2.34
CA ASN A 196 21.52 3.60 -3.26
C ASN A 196 20.10 3.96 -2.81
N ILE A 197 19.32 2.99 -2.30
CA ILE A 197 17.98 3.23 -1.73
C ILE A 197 18.09 4.19 -0.54
N VAL A 198 19.04 3.97 0.38
CA VAL A 198 19.25 4.85 1.55
C VAL A 198 19.64 6.26 1.12
N LYS A 199 20.53 6.42 0.13
CA LYS A 199 20.89 7.73 -0.44
C LYS A 199 19.68 8.44 -1.05
N ILE A 200 18.86 7.73 -1.82
CA ILE A 200 17.61 8.27 -2.40
C ILE A 200 16.65 8.70 -1.29
N GLN A 201 16.43 7.87 -0.26
CA GLN A 201 15.57 8.19 0.88
C GLN A 201 16.08 9.40 1.66
N LYS A 202 17.39 9.49 1.91
CA LYS A 202 18.02 10.64 2.58
C LYS A 202 17.82 11.91 1.77
N ASN A 203 18.08 11.87 0.46
CA ASN A 203 17.89 13.03 -0.41
C ASN A 203 16.43 13.46 -0.48
N ALA A 204 15.50 12.50 -0.55
CA ALA A 204 14.07 12.77 -0.49
C ALA A 204 13.66 13.40 0.86
N ALA A 205 14.20 12.92 1.98
CA ALA A 205 13.95 13.48 3.31
C ALA A 205 14.48 14.92 3.44
N ILE A 206 15.69 15.20 2.93
CA ILE A 206 16.25 16.55 2.90
C ILE A 206 15.37 17.47 2.04
N SER A 207 14.99 17.02 0.84
CA SER A 207 14.13 17.79 -0.06
C SER A 207 12.76 18.10 0.57
N ARG A 208 12.17 17.12 1.26
CA ARG A 208 10.92 17.31 2.03
C ARG A 208 11.10 18.33 3.15
N ALA A 209 12.15 18.21 3.97
CA ALA A 209 12.41 19.13 5.07
C ALA A 209 12.65 20.58 4.59
N VAL A 210 13.37 20.75 3.48
CA VAL A 210 13.56 22.08 2.85
C VAL A 210 12.22 22.62 2.36
N SER A 211 11.41 21.80 1.68
CA SER A 211 10.09 22.21 1.18
C SER A 211 9.14 22.58 2.34
N GLU A 212 9.11 21.80 3.41
CA GLU A 212 8.30 22.07 4.60
C GLU A 212 8.73 23.36 5.30
N ARG A 213 10.05 23.60 5.43
CA ARG A 213 10.58 24.86 5.96
C ARG A 213 10.13 26.05 5.11
N ASP A 214 10.23 25.92 3.79
CA ASP A 214 9.88 27.01 2.87
C ASP A 214 8.36 27.29 2.89
N ILE A 215 7.51 26.24 2.98
CA ILE A 215 6.06 26.37 3.19
C ILE A 215 5.78 27.07 4.52
N ALA A 216 6.40 26.64 5.61
CA ALA A 216 6.21 27.22 6.93
C ALA A 216 6.65 28.70 6.98
N GLN A 217 7.75 29.04 6.31
CA GLN A 217 8.21 30.42 6.20
C GLN A 217 7.25 31.29 5.38
N ALA A 218 6.76 30.77 4.24
CA ALA A 218 5.77 31.46 3.42
C ALA A 218 4.46 31.68 4.19
N GLN A 219 3.99 30.68 4.93
CA GLN A 219 2.79 30.76 5.76
C GLN A 219 2.96 31.73 6.93
N ALA A 220 4.11 31.71 7.61
CA ALA A 220 4.42 32.64 8.70
C ALA A 220 4.45 34.09 8.18
N LYS A 221 5.08 34.32 7.02
CA LYS A 221 5.11 35.64 6.38
C LYS A 221 3.71 36.10 5.97
N ALA A 222 2.93 35.24 5.32
CA ALA A 222 1.55 35.54 4.94
C ALA A 222 0.67 35.84 6.18
N SER A 223 0.85 35.09 7.28
CA SER A 223 0.13 35.33 8.53
C SER A 223 0.55 36.63 9.21
N GLN A 224 1.85 36.99 9.16
CA GLN A 224 2.34 38.27 9.68
C GLN A 224 1.72 39.42 8.90
N GLU A 225 1.79 39.39 7.57
CA GLU A 225 1.20 40.42 6.70
C GLU A 225 -0.32 40.56 6.93
N ALA A 226 -1.03 39.44 7.08
CA ALA A 226 -2.46 39.44 7.40
C ALA A 226 -2.76 40.05 8.77
N ASN A 227 -1.96 39.72 9.80
CA ASN A 227 -2.12 40.28 11.15
C ASN A 227 -1.80 41.78 11.18
N ASP A 228 -0.74 42.21 10.52
CA ASP A 228 -0.35 43.63 10.43
C ASP A 228 -1.46 44.44 9.74
N ALA A 229 -2.03 43.93 8.64
CA ALA A 229 -3.17 44.55 7.96
C ALA A 229 -4.41 44.63 8.86
N LYS A 230 -4.69 43.57 9.64
CA LYS A 230 -5.80 43.54 10.60
C LYS A 230 -5.61 44.55 11.73
N ILE A 231 -4.42 44.60 12.34
CA ILE A 231 -4.10 45.55 13.42
C ILE A 231 -4.20 46.99 12.89
N ALA A 232 -3.69 47.26 11.70
CA ALA A 232 -3.81 48.58 11.07
C ALA A 232 -5.27 48.98 10.87
N ALA A 233 -6.11 48.07 10.37
CA ALA A 233 -7.54 48.30 10.20
C ALA A 233 -8.25 48.54 11.55
N GLU A 234 -7.96 47.72 12.58
CA GLU A 234 -8.54 47.86 13.91
C GLU A 234 -8.11 49.18 14.58
N THR A 235 -6.85 49.59 14.39
CA THR A 235 -6.34 50.87 14.90
C THR A 235 -7.09 52.04 14.27
N ILE A 236 -7.27 52.04 12.95
CA ILE A 236 -8.04 53.08 12.24
C ILE A 236 -9.49 53.12 12.75
N ILE A 237 -10.13 51.96 12.97
CA ILE A 237 -11.49 51.89 13.51
C ILE A 237 -11.53 52.48 14.93
N ALA A 238 -10.56 52.14 15.78
CA ALA A 238 -10.47 52.66 17.15
C ALA A 238 -10.27 54.18 17.17
N GLU A 239 -9.38 54.72 16.32
CA GLU A 239 -9.16 56.15 16.15
C GLU A 239 -10.45 56.86 15.71
N LYS A 240 -11.14 56.33 14.69
CA LYS A 240 -12.41 56.88 14.20
C LYS A 240 -13.51 56.84 15.26
N ASN A 241 -13.59 55.77 16.04
CA ASN A 241 -14.53 55.67 17.16
C ASN A 241 -14.23 56.69 18.25
N ASN A 242 -12.95 56.91 18.57
CA ASN A 242 -12.55 57.91 19.54
C ASN A 242 -12.85 59.34 19.05
N GLU A 243 -12.51 59.66 17.79
CA GLU A 243 -12.89 60.93 17.14
C GLU A 243 -14.41 61.15 17.18
N LEU A 244 -15.20 60.12 16.86
CA LEU A 244 -16.65 60.17 16.92
C LEU A 244 -17.14 60.42 18.35
N ALA A 245 -16.54 59.78 19.35
CA ALA A 245 -16.88 59.97 20.76
C ALA A 245 -16.59 61.40 21.23
N ILE A 246 -15.42 61.95 20.89
CA ILE A 246 -15.05 63.35 21.18
C ILE A 246 -16.06 64.30 20.53
N LYS A 247 -16.34 64.11 19.24
CA LYS A 247 -17.27 64.98 18.50
C LYS A 247 -18.69 64.90 19.05
N LYS A 248 -19.15 63.71 19.46
CA LYS A 248 -20.44 63.53 20.15
C LYS A 248 -20.45 64.27 21.50
N ALA A 249 -19.39 64.19 22.28
CA ALA A 249 -19.29 64.88 23.56
C ALA A 249 -19.27 66.40 23.40
N GLU A 250 -18.55 66.94 22.41
CA GLU A 250 -18.57 68.36 22.05
C GLU A 250 -19.97 68.83 21.62
N LEU A 251 -20.61 68.11 20.70
CA LEU A 251 -21.98 68.41 20.26
C LEU A 251 -22.97 68.34 21.42
N LYS A 252 -22.82 67.35 22.32
CA LYS A 252 -23.66 67.24 23.51
C LYS A 252 -23.46 68.42 24.45
N LYS A 253 -22.21 68.86 24.69
CA LYS A 253 -21.94 70.06 25.48
C LYS A 253 -22.62 71.31 24.89
N VAL A 254 -22.59 71.47 23.57
CA VAL A 254 -23.28 72.56 22.88
C VAL A 254 -24.80 72.43 23.02
N ALA A 255 -25.35 71.22 22.84
CA ALA A 255 -26.77 70.96 23.00
C ALA A 255 -27.25 71.22 24.44
N ASP A 256 -26.53 70.71 25.44
CA ASP A 256 -26.83 70.90 26.87
C ASP A 256 -26.74 72.37 27.26
N ALA A 257 -25.78 73.14 26.72
CA ALA A 257 -25.70 74.59 26.92
C ALA A 257 -26.91 75.31 26.32
N LYS A 258 -27.32 74.95 25.09
CA LYS A 258 -28.51 75.51 24.44
C LYS A 258 -29.81 75.14 25.15
N GLN A 259 -29.91 73.92 25.67
CA GLN A 259 -31.03 73.48 26.47
C GLN A 259 -31.08 74.24 27.81
N ALA A 260 -29.95 74.40 28.49
CA ALA A 260 -29.87 75.18 29.74
C ALA A 260 -30.24 76.66 29.53
N GLU A 261 -29.83 77.28 28.41
CA GLU A 261 -30.27 78.62 28.00
C GLU A 261 -31.81 78.66 27.82
N ALA A 262 -32.38 77.67 27.11
CA ALA A 262 -33.82 77.58 26.89
C ALA A 262 -34.61 77.34 28.19
N ASP A 263 -34.13 76.44 29.06
CA ASP A 263 -34.74 76.12 30.35
C ASP A 263 -34.67 77.33 31.31
N ALA A 264 -33.56 78.08 31.29
CA ALA A 264 -33.43 79.32 32.05
C ALA A 264 -34.42 80.40 31.56
N ALA A 265 -34.55 80.56 30.24
CA ALA A 265 -35.54 81.47 29.65
C ALA A 265 -36.98 81.04 30.02
N TYR A 266 -37.28 79.74 29.95
CA TYR A 266 -38.58 79.20 30.32
C TYR A 266 -38.90 79.43 31.80
N LYS A 267 -37.96 79.16 32.71
CA LYS A 267 -38.12 79.42 34.16
C LYS A 267 -38.31 80.91 34.47
N ILE A 268 -37.59 81.80 33.78
CA ILE A 268 -37.78 83.25 33.93
C ILE A 268 -39.22 83.63 33.52
N GLN A 269 -39.70 83.10 32.41
CA GLN A 269 -41.06 83.37 31.91
C GLN A 269 -42.14 82.76 32.81
N GLU A 270 -41.90 81.57 33.38
CA GLU A 270 -42.77 80.94 34.36
C GLU A 270 -42.89 81.77 35.65
N GLU A 271 -41.76 82.22 36.22
CA GLU A 271 -41.78 83.07 37.42
C GLU A 271 -42.43 84.45 37.16
N GLN A 272 -42.22 85.03 35.97
CA GLN A 272 -42.96 86.24 35.56
C GLN A 272 -44.47 85.98 35.49
N SER A 273 -44.89 84.86 34.90
CA SER A 273 -46.29 84.47 34.80
C SER A 273 -46.89 84.18 36.18
N ARG A 274 -46.18 83.47 37.05
CA ARG A 274 -46.59 83.19 38.42
C ARG A 274 -46.77 84.48 39.22
N LYS A 275 -45.83 85.43 39.12
CA LYS A 275 -45.97 86.76 39.77
C LYS A 275 -47.22 87.49 39.29
N SER A 276 -47.56 87.38 38.01
CA SER A 276 -48.80 87.98 37.48
C SER A 276 -50.07 87.28 38.00
N ILE A 277 -50.04 85.95 38.16
CA ILE A 277 -51.15 85.17 38.72
C ILE A 277 -51.31 85.46 40.21
N GLU A 278 -50.23 85.53 40.99
CA GLU A 278 -50.29 85.86 42.43
C GLU A 278 -50.93 87.23 42.67
N ILE A 279 -50.61 88.24 41.83
CA ILE A 279 -51.28 89.55 41.88
C ILE A 279 -52.78 89.43 41.59
N ALA A 280 -53.16 88.76 40.49
CA ALA A 280 -54.57 88.55 40.14
C ALA A 280 -55.34 87.73 41.21
N THR A 281 -54.67 86.79 41.86
CA THR A 281 -55.27 85.93 42.90
C THR A 281 -55.44 86.69 44.22
N ALA A 282 -54.51 87.59 44.56
CA ALA A 282 -54.66 88.49 45.70
C ALA A 282 -55.88 89.42 45.50
N ASP A 283 -56.03 89.99 44.31
CA ASP A 283 -57.21 90.81 43.95
C ASP A 283 -58.51 90.00 44.03
N ALA A 284 -58.51 88.75 43.53
CA ALA A 284 -59.67 87.86 43.61
C ALA A 284 -60.02 87.45 45.06
N ASN A 285 -59.03 87.34 45.95
CA ASN A 285 -59.27 87.02 47.37
C ASN A 285 -59.91 88.17 48.14
N ILE A 286 -59.61 89.43 47.80
CA ILE A 286 -60.30 90.60 48.36
C ILE A 286 -61.79 90.54 47.96
N MET A 287 -62.09 90.26 46.69
CA MET A 287 -63.46 90.08 46.19
C MET A 287 -64.21 88.92 46.86
N LYS A 288 -63.52 87.82 47.19
CA LYS A 288 -64.13 86.69 47.91
C LYS A 288 -64.50 87.03 49.35
N GLN A 289 -63.66 87.79 50.05
CA GLN A 289 -63.94 88.20 51.44
C GLN A 289 -65.20 89.06 51.54
N GLU A 290 -65.47 89.92 50.56
CA GLU A 290 -66.72 90.70 50.52
C GLU A 290 -67.95 89.79 50.37
N LYS A 291 -67.89 88.76 49.52
CA LYS A 291 -68.98 87.80 49.32
C LYS A 291 -69.18 86.82 50.49
N GLU A 292 -68.13 86.49 51.25
CA GLU A 292 -68.22 85.53 52.36
C GLU A 292 -69.00 86.07 53.57
N ILE A 293 -69.01 87.40 53.77
CA ILE A 293 -69.84 88.06 54.79
C ILE A 293 -71.34 87.91 54.47
N GLU A 294 -71.70 87.83 53.18
CA GLU A 294 -73.08 87.68 52.73
C GLU A 294 -73.62 86.24 52.95
N LEU A 295 -72.75 85.23 52.77
CA LEU A 295 -73.12 83.81 52.88
C LEU A 295 -73.27 83.32 54.33
N ARG A 296 -72.50 83.85 55.30
CA ARG A 296 -72.63 83.47 56.73
C ARG A 296 -74.00 83.77 57.35
N ARG A 297 -74.86 84.56 56.69
CA ARG A 297 -76.25 84.76 57.11
C ARG A 297 -77.18 83.57 56.79
N LYS A 298 -76.80 82.69 55.85
CA LYS A 298 -77.65 81.57 55.39
C LYS A 298 -77.36 80.22 56.07
N ASP A 299 -76.22 80.07 56.74
CA ASP A 299 -75.75 78.78 57.27
C ASP A 299 -76.32 78.37 58.64
N VAL A 300 -77.23 79.13 59.25
CA VAL A 300 -77.87 78.75 60.54
C VAL A 300 -79.03 77.75 60.35
N GLU A 301 -79.51 77.54 59.12
CA GLU A 301 -80.76 76.82 58.84
C GLU A 301 -80.59 75.33 58.45
N VAL A 302 -79.37 74.86 58.16
CA VAL A 302 -79.14 73.54 57.53
C VAL A 302 -78.46 72.51 58.45
N THR A 303 -78.04 72.91 59.65
CA THR A 303 -77.16 72.11 60.52
C THR A 303 -77.85 70.98 61.32
N GLU A 304 -79.16 70.78 61.18
CA GLU A 304 -79.90 69.76 61.95
C GLU A 304 -80.03 68.38 61.29
N GLN A 305 -79.64 68.19 60.01
CA GLN A 305 -80.05 66.98 59.26
C GLN A 305 -78.98 65.90 58.99
N GLU A 306 -77.71 66.09 59.37
CA GLU A 306 -76.63 65.18 58.91
C GLU A 306 -76.16 64.09 59.90
N LEU A 307 -76.76 63.96 61.09
CA LEU A 307 -76.22 63.08 62.14
C LEU A 307 -76.78 61.63 62.18
N ASP A 308 -77.57 61.19 61.20
CA ASP A 308 -78.31 59.91 61.29
C ASP A 308 -77.79 58.74 60.42
N ALA A 309 -76.72 58.90 59.63
CA ALA A 309 -76.37 57.93 58.58
C ALA A 309 -75.04 57.16 58.75
N LYS A 310 -74.47 57.07 59.97
CA LYS A 310 -73.10 56.51 60.15
C LYS A 310 -72.99 55.10 60.73
N ILE A 311 -74.08 54.38 61.02
CA ILE A 311 -74.01 53.07 61.72
C ILE A 311 -74.32 51.84 60.84
N LYS A 312 -74.68 51.99 59.55
CA LYS A 312 -75.13 50.83 58.72
C LYS A 312 -74.06 50.06 57.92
N LYS A 313 -72.80 50.51 57.80
CA LYS A 313 -71.84 49.92 56.84
C LYS A 313 -70.79 48.93 57.39
N GLN A 314 -70.89 48.50 58.65
CA GLN A 314 -69.82 47.73 59.29
C GLN A 314 -70.01 46.20 59.31
N ALA A 315 -71.07 45.65 58.70
CA ALA A 315 -71.39 44.22 58.78
C ALA A 315 -71.22 43.41 57.47
N GLU A 316 -70.82 44.01 56.34
CA GLU A 316 -70.73 43.29 55.05
C GLU A 316 -69.33 42.78 54.68
N ALA A 317 -68.27 43.22 55.38
CA ALA A 317 -66.89 42.94 54.97
C ALA A 317 -66.40 41.52 55.34
N GLU A 318 -66.96 40.87 56.36
CA GLU A 318 -66.41 39.62 56.90
C GLU A 318 -66.81 38.35 56.12
N ARG A 319 -67.91 38.39 55.36
CA ARG A 319 -68.40 37.21 54.61
C ARG A 319 -67.63 36.92 53.32
N PHE A 320 -67.01 37.92 52.70
CA PHE A 320 -66.38 37.76 51.38
C PHE A 320 -65.00 37.10 51.44
N ALA A 321 -64.31 37.18 52.58
CA ALA A 321 -62.94 36.65 52.74
C ALA A 321 -62.87 35.12 52.92
N ALA A 322 -63.98 34.48 53.32
CA ALA A 322 -64.02 33.05 53.61
C ALA A 322 -64.17 32.18 52.34
N GLN A 323 -64.78 32.70 51.27
CA GLN A 323 -65.07 31.93 50.05
C GLN A 323 -63.83 31.72 49.16
N GLN A 324 -62.94 32.72 49.04
CA GLN A 324 -61.79 32.64 48.13
C GLN A 324 -60.70 31.63 48.53
N ARG A 325 -60.67 31.18 49.79
CA ARG A 325 -59.65 30.23 50.26
C ARG A 325 -59.93 28.78 49.85
N ALA A 326 -61.19 28.43 49.58
CA ALA A 326 -61.58 27.06 49.23
C ALA A 326 -61.31 26.72 47.74
N ASP A 327 -61.40 27.70 46.84
CA ASP A 327 -61.22 27.48 45.40
C ASP A 327 -59.74 27.29 44.98
N ALA A 328 -58.80 27.81 45.77
CA ALA A 328 -57.37 27.73 45.48
C ALA A 328 -56.76 26.33 45.72
N GLU A 329 -57.32 25.53 46.64
CA GLU A 329 -56.79 24.20 46.97
C GLU A 329 -57.16 23.12 45.95
N LEU A 330 -58.32 23.23 45.28
CA LEU A 330 -58.73 22.29 44.23
C LEU A 330 -57.87 22.42 42.96
N TYR A 331 -57.47 23.65 42.63
CA TYR A 331 -56.68 23.94 41.42
C TYR A 331 -55.24 23.40 41.49
N LYS A 332 -54.60 23.44 42.67
CA LYS A 332 -53.26 22.85 42.87
C LYS A 332 -53.27 21.33 42.70
N ARG A 333 -54.29 20.66 43.23
CA ARG A 333 -54.37 19.18 43.25
C ARG A 333 -54.62 18.58 41.86
N GLN A 334 -55.21 19.31 40.92
CA GLN A 334 -55.39 18.89 39.53
C GLN A 334 -54.10 19.02 38.69
N LYS A 335 -53.29 20.05 38.93
CA LYS A 335 -52.05 20.29 38.17
C LYS A 335 -50.91 19.33 38.54
N ASP A 336 -50.83 18.89 39.78
CA ASP A 336 -49.82 17.92 40.22
C ASP A 336 -50.04 16.51 39.64
N ALA A 337 -51.29 16.13 39.36
CA ALA A 337 -51.62 14.83 38.73
C ALA A 337 -51.30 14.78 37.23
N GLU A 338 -51.36 15.93 36.55
CA GLU A 338 -51.08 16.08 35.12
C GLU A 338 -49.57 16.05 34.83
N ALA A 339 -48.75 16.57 35.75
CA ALA A 339 -47.29 16.54 35.68
C ALA A 339 -46.71 15.11 35.78
N GLN A 340 -47.27 14.26 36.64
CA GLN A 340 -46.79 12.87 36.84
C GLN A 340 -47.05 11.94 35.64
N LEU A 341 -48.08 12.22 34.84
CA LEU A 341 -48.36 11.49 33.60
C LEU A 341 -47.37 11.84 32.48
N PHE A 342 -46.92 13.10 32.43
CA PHE A 342 -45.97 13.59 31.43
C PHE A 342 -44.53 13.09 31.68
N GLU A 343 -44.11 12.97 32.94
CA GLU A 343 -42.80 12.38 33.28
C GLU A 343 -42.72 10.88 32.95
N LYS A 344 -43.79 10.11 33.21
CA LYS A 344 -43.84 8.67 32.88
C LYS A 344 -43.87 8.38 31.38
N GLN A 345 -44.42 9.28 30.55
CA GLN A 345 -44.39 9.11 29.09
C GLN A 345 -42.99 9.34 28.50
N ARG A 346 -42.24 10.33 28.99
CA ARG A 346 -40.86 10.58 28.54
C ARG A 346 -39.87 9.48 28.96
N GLU A 347 -40.03 8.89 30.15
CA GLU A 347 -39.16 7.76 30.58
C GLU A 347 -39.36 6.50 29.72
N ALA A 348 -40.58 6.25 29.23
CA ALA A 348 -40.86 5.12 28.33
C ALA A 348 -40.31 5.34 26.91
N GLU A 349 -40.24 6.58 26.45
CA GLU A 349 -39.68 6.96 25.15
C GLU A 349 -38.15 6.98 25.17
N ALA A 350 -37.53 7.42 26.27
CA ALA A 350 -36.08 7.36 26.48
C ALA A 350 -35.55 5.90 26.53
N LYS A 351 -36.28 4.99 27.18
CA LYS A 351 -35.90 3.55 27.20
C LYS A 351 -36.04 2.85 25.85
N LYS A 352 -36.93 3.31 24.95
CA LYS A 352 -37.01 2.81 23.57
C LYS A 352 -35.83 3.30 22.72
N ALA A 353 -35.43 4.55 22.90
CA ALA A 353 -34.28 5.12 22.19
C ALA A 353 -32.93 4.50 22.63
N GLU A 354 -32.76 4.19 23.92
CA GLU A 354 -31.57 3.47 24.41
C GLU A 354 -31.50 2.02 23.89
N ALA A 355 -32.65 1.33 23.76
CA ALA A 355 -32.69 -0.03 23.22
C ALA A 355 -32.36 -0.10 21.72
N GLU A 356 -32.76 0.91 20.92
CA GLU A 356 -32.37 1.00 19.50
C GLU A 356 -30.90 1.40 19.31
N ALA A 357 -30.36 2.27 20.17
CA ALA A 357 -28.94 2.63 20.15
C ALA A 357 -28.01 1.46 20.49
N VAL A 358 -28.41 0.61 21.46
CA VAL A 358 -27.66 -0.61 21.82
C VAL A 358 -27.74 -1.67 20.72
N LYS A 359 -28.88 -1.78 20.00
CA LYS A 359 -29.02 -2.71 18.87
C LYS A 359 -28.14 -2.28 17.68
N TYR A 360 -28.06 -0.98 17.41
CA TYR A 360 -27.19 -0.42 16.37
C TYR A 360 -25.70 -0.56 16.71
N GLN A 361 -25.31 -0.41 17.98
CA GLN A 361 -23.91 -0.66 18.39
C GLN A 361 -23.53 -2.14 18.29
N MET A 362 -24.42 -3.07 18.66
CA MET A 362 -24.15 -4.51 18.51
C MET A 362 -24.09 -4.98 17.04
N GLU A 363 -24.88 -4.38 16.13
CA GLU A 363 -24.78 -4.66 14.69
C GLU A 363 -23.47 -4.14 14.08
N GLN A 364 -22.97 -2.99 14.53
CA GLN A 364 -21.68 -2.44 14.09
C GLN A 364 -20.48 -3.21 14.67
N GLU A 365 -20.55 -3.70 15.91
CA GLU A 365 -19.54 -4.60 16.49
C GLU A 365 -19.53 -5.98 15.79
N ALA A 366 -20.69 -6.54 15.44
CA ALA A 366 -20.77 -7.79 14.68
C ALA A 366 -20.16 -7.67 13.28
N ALA A 367 -20.40 -6.55 12.59
CA ALA A 367 -19.77 -6.24 11.31
C ALA A 367 -18.24 -6.02 11.44
N GLY A 368 -17.81 -5.39 12.54
CA GLY A 368 -16.38 -5.20 12.85
C GLY A 368 -15.65 -6.50 13.16
N ILE A 369 -16.31 -7.46 13.83
CA ILE A 369 -15.76 -8.78 14.15
C ILE A 369 -15.71 -9.68 12.90
N GLN A 370 -16.70 -9.61 12.00
CA GLN A 370 -16.63 -10.32 10.70
C GLN A 370 -15.52 -9.77 9.80
N ALA A 371 -15.36 -8.43 9.72
CA ALA A 371 -14.30 -7.82 8.92
C ALA A 371 -12.89 -8.11 9.48
N LYS A 372 -12.74 -8.12 10.82
CA LYS A 372 -11.49 -8.56 11.46
C LYS A 372 -11.25 -10.06 11.31
N GLY A 373 -12.29 -10.89 11.40
CA GLY A 373 -12.22 -12.33 11.20
C GLY A 373 -11.87 -12.73 9.77
N GLU A 374 -12.39 -12.04 8.75
CA GLU A 374 -11.99 -12.25 7.35
C GLU A 374 -10.56 -11.77 7.07
N ALA A 375 -10.13 -10.67 7.70
CA ALA A 375 -8.77 -10.18 7.58
C ALA A 375 -7.76 -11.09 8.29
N GLU A 376 -8.09 -11.61 9.47
CA GLU A 376 -7.27 -12.60 10.20
C GLU A 376 -7.28 -13.96 9.50
N ALA A 377 -8.41 -14.41 8.94
CA ALA A 377 -8.47 -15.64 8.16
C ALA A 377 -7.60 -15.56 6.90
N LYS A 378 -7.65 -14.44 6.14
CA LYS A 378 -6.77 -14.23 4.99
C LYS A 378 -5.30 -14.07 5.39
N ALA A 379 -5.02 -13.49 6.55
CA ALA A 379 -3.66 -13.39 7.08
C ALA A 379 -3.11 -14.74 7.56
N ILE A 380 -3.95 -15.60 8.14
CA ILE A 380 -3.61 -16.97 8.55
C ILE A 380 -3.50 -17.89 7.32
N GLU A 381 -4.32 -17.72 6.29
CA GLU A 381 -4.22 -18.46 5.04
C GLU A 381 -2.95 -18.08 4.27
N ALA A 382 -2.60 -16.80 4.22
CA ALA A 382 -1.35 -16.32 3.64
C ALA A 382 -0.13 -16.77 4.46
N LYS A 383 -0.19 -16.74 5.79
CA LYS A 383 0.87 -17.31 6.65
C LYS A 383 0.95 -18.83 6.52
N GLY A 384 -0.17 -19.53 6.41
CA GLY A 384 -0.25 -20.98 6.25
C GLY A 384 0.25 -21.45 4.89
N MET A 385 0.00 -20.70 3.82
CA MET A 385 0.62 -20.94 2.51
C MET A 385 2.12 -20.65 2.54
N ALA A 386 2.56 -19.57 3.18
CA ALA A 386 3.98 -19.26 3.34
C ALA A 386 4.71 -20.29 4.22
N GLU A 387 4.09 -20.77 5.29
CA GLU A 387 4.61 -21.83 6.14
C GLU A 387 4.57 -23.19 5.43
N ALA A 388 3.55 -23.51 4.64
CA ALA A 388 3.48 -24.74 3.85
C ALA A 388 4.49 -24.75 2.69
N GLU A 389 4.72 -23.62 2.00
CA GLU A 389 5.81 -23.49 1.03
C GLU A 389 7.18 -23.55 1.72
N ALA A 390 7.33 -22.93 2.88
CA ALA A 390 8.55 -23.03 3.67
C ALA A 390 8.78 -24.47 4.15
N LEU A 391 7.74 -25.19 4.59
CA LEU A 391 7.82 -26.57 5.05
C LEU A 391 8.05 -27.54 3.88
N ASN A 392 7.47 -27.30 2.70
CA ASN A 392 7.74 -28.06 1.48
C ASN A 392 9.17 -27.85 1.00
N LYS A 393 9.68 -26.61 1.01
CA LYS A 393 11.10 -26.34 0.73
C LYS A 393 12.03 -26.93 1.80
N LYS A 394 11.61 -26.94 3.07
CA LYS A 394 12.35 -27.58 4.17
C LYS A 394 12.29 -29.11 4.08
N ALA A 395 11.20 -29.68 3.57
CA ALA A 395 11.04 -31.11 3.32
C ALA A 395 11.85 -31.55 2.09
N GLU A 396 11.90 -30.77 1.02
CA GLU A 396 12.80 -30.98 -0.12
C GLU A 396 14.28 -30.85 0.28
N ALA A 397 14.60 -29.93 1.19
CA ALA A 397 15.93 -29.84 1.80
C ALA A 397 16.22 -31.06 2.69
N MET A 398 15.32 -31.46 3.59
CA MET A 398 15.49 -32.65 4.44
C MET A 398 15.57 -33.96 3.65
N LYS A 399 14.92 -34.06 2.48
CA LYS A 399 15.03 -35.22 1.58
C LYS A 399 16.44 -35.39 0.99
N LYS A 400 17.24 -34.31 0.92
CA LYS A 400 18.66 -34.33 0.54
C LYS A 400 19.62 -34.53 1.71
N TYR A 401 19.17 -34.40 2.96
CA TYR A 401 19.98 -34.56 4.20
C TYR A 401 19.65 -35.87 4.95
N GLY A 402 19.68 -37.00 4.24
CA GLY A 402 19.16 -38.29 4.71
C GLY A 402 19.91 -38.98 5.88
N GLU A 403 21.13 -38.57 6.25
CA GLU A 403 21.90 -39.29 7.29
C GLU A 403 22.51 -38.41 8.39
N ALA A 404 22.64 -37.09 8.20
CA ALA A 404 23.32 -36.22 9.18
C ALA A 404 22.38 -35.55 10.20
N ALA A 405 21.10 -35.36 9.88
CA ALA A 405 20.15 -34.64 10.75
C ALA A 405 19.68 -35.44 11.98
N VAL A 406 19.74 -36.77 11.92
CA VAL A 406 19.34 -37.64 13.06
C VAL A 406 20.32 -37.48 14.22
N MET A 407 21.61 -37.30 13.95
CA MET A 407 22.62 -37.07 15.00
C MET A 407 22.48 -35.69 15.64
N GLU A 408 22.28 -34.62 14.86
CA GLU A 408 22.15 -33.26 15.39
C GLU A 408 20.85 -33.06 16.21
N MET A 409 19.76 -33.70 15.79
CA MET A 409 18.51 -33.71 16.55
C MET A 409 18.65 -34.47 17.88
N TYR A 410 19.48 -35.53 17.93
CA TYR A 410 19.77 -36.27 19.16
C TYR A 410 20.63 -35.44 20.13
N PHE A 411 21.66 -34.74 19.63
CA PHE A 411 22.54 -33.89 20.46
C PHE A 411 21.85 -32.63 21.00
N ASN A 412 20.88 -32.06 20.28
CA ASN A 412 20.13 -30.88 20.73
C ASN A 412 18.91 -31.21 21.63
N MET A 413 18.34 -32.42 21.56
CA MET A 413 17.23 -32.87 22.42
C MET A 413 17.69 -33.43 23.77
N LEU A 414 18.91 -33.99 23.86
CA LEU A 414 19.47 -34.54 25.09
C LEU A 414 19.47 -33.54 26.27
N PRO A 415 19.91 -32.28 26.11
CA PRO A 415 19.88 -31.30 27.20
C PRO A 415 18.46 -30.96 27.66
N LYS A 416 17.50 -30.83 26.72
CA LYS A 416 16.11 -30.44 27.01
C LYS A 416 15.30 -31.55 27.68
N ALA A 417 15.61 -32.82 27.36
CA ALA A 417 15.01 -33.96 28.05
C ALA A 417 15.50 -34.08 29.50
N VAL A 418 16.78 -33.80 29.76
CA VAL A 418 17.36 -33.78 31.11
C VAL A 418 16.79 -32.62 31.93
N GLU A 419 16.61 -31.44 31.33
CA GLU A 419 16.01 -30.27 31.98
C GLU A 419 14.52 -30.49 32.34
N ALA A 420 13.75 -31.12 31.44
CA ALA A 420 12.34 -31.45 31.70
C ALA A 420 12.17 -32.56 32.75
N ALA A 421 13.10 -33.52 32.84
CA ALA A 421 13.12 -34.56 33.87
C ALA A 421 13.60 -34.06 35.24
N ALA A 422 14.38 -32.98 35.30
CA ALA A 422 14.88 -32.38 36.54
C ALA A 422 13.90 -31.39 37.19
N LYS A 423 12.99 -30.78 36.42
CA LYS A 423 11.96 -29.84 36.92
C LYS A 423 11.12 -30.35 38.11
N PRO A 424 10.75 -31.65 38.23
CA PRO A 424 10.04 -32.17 39.39
C PRO A 424 10.93 -32.41 40.62
N LEU A 425 12.25 -32.58 40.43
CA LEU A 425 13.21 -32.81 41.51
C LEU A 425 13.70 -31.50 42.16
N GLU A 426 13.68 -30.39 41.42
CA GLU A 426 14.06 -29.05 41.89
C GLU A 426 13.05 -28.44 42.90
N LYS A 427 11.85 -29.03 43.04
CA LYS A 427 10.75 -28.51 43.88
C LYS A 427 10.54 -29.22 45.22
N VAL A 428 11.43 -30.12 45.65
CA VAL A 428 11.25 -30.85 46.92
C VAL A 428 12.49 -30.73 47.80
N ASP A 429 12.59 -29.63 48.54
CA ASP A 429 13.73 -29.35 49.44
C ASP A 429 13.64 -30.00 50.82
N LYS A 430 12.47 -30.50 51.27
CA LYS A 430 12.35 -31.15 52.59
C LYS A 430 11.02 -31.91 52.78
N ILE A 431 11.05 -33.24 52.81
CA ILE A 431 9.95 -34.04 53.35
C ILE A 431 10.31 -34.41 54.78
N THR A 432 9.63 -33.81 55.77
CA THR A 432 9.77 -34.19 57.18
C THR A 432 8.55 -35.03 57.56
N MET A 433 8.77 -36.32 57.81
CA MET A 433 7.76 -37.25 58.31
C MET A 433 7.75 -37.22 59.84
N TYR A 434 6.62 -36.93 60.46
CA TYR A 434 6.31 -37.32 61.83
C TYR A 434 5.12 -38.28 61.79
N GLY A 435 5.28 -39.44 62.46
CA GLY A 435 4.36 -40.60 62.41
C GLY A 435 2.97 -40.34 62.99
N ASP A 436 2.10 -41.32 63.16
CA ASP A 436 2.13 -42.76 62.89
C ASP A 436 0.68 -43.18 62.58
N GLY A 437 0.49 -44.12 61.66
CA GLY A 437 -0.78 -44.82 61.44
C GLY A 437 -1.96 -44.02 60.88
N ASN A 438 -2.14 -44.06 59.54
CA ASN A 438 -3.36 -44.55 58.87
C ASN A 438 -3.28 -44.34 57.35
N SER A 439 -2.46 -45.15 56.67
CA SER A 439 -2.23 -45.12 55.21
C SER A 439 -3.43 -45.60 54.37
N ALA A 440 -4.49 -46.07 55.04
CA ALA A 440 -5.73 -46.63 54.48
C ALA A 440 -6.53 -45.71 53.54
N LYS A 441 -6.74 -44.46 53.99
CA LYS A 441 -7.79 -43.59 53.43
C LYS A 441 -7.32 -42.64 52.33
N LEU A 442 -6.04 -42.30 52.29
CA LEU A 442 -5.49 -41.36 51.31
C LEU A 442 -5.35 -41.96 49.91
N VAL A 443 -5.05 -43.27 49.81
CA VAL A 443 -4.90 -43.95 48.51
C VAL A 443 -6.26 -44.16 47.85
N SER A 444 -7.31 -44.44 48.63
CA SER A 444 -8.68 -44.59 48.13
C SER A 444 -9.23 -43.29 47.53
N ASP A 445 -9.02 -42.16 48.21
CA ASP A 445 -9.55 -40.86 47.77
C ASP A 445 -8.80 -40.33 46.52
N ILE A 446 -7.52 -40.66 46.36
CA ILE A 446 -6.74 -40.32 45.17
C ILE A 446 -7.18 -41.12 43.94
N VAL A 447 -7.43 -42.44 44.11
CA VAL A 447 -7.88 -43.29 43.00
C VAL A 447 -9.28 -42.89 42.52
N THR A 448 -10.17 -42.52 43.45
CA THR A 448 -11.56 -42.11 43.15
C THR A 448 -11.61 -40.73 42.48
N THR A 449 -10.76 -39.79 42.90
CA THR A 449 -10.64 -38.46 42.26
C THR A 449 -10.03 -38.58 40.86
N ALA A 450 -9.08 -39.49 40.65
CA ALA A 450 -8.49 -39.74 39.34
C ALA A 450 -9.47 -40.36 38.33
N THR A 451 -10.44 -41.17 38.81
CA THR A 451 -11.49 -41.72 37.93
C THR A 451 -12.52 -40.67 37.53
N GLN A 452 -12.91 -39.78 38.46
CA GLN A 452 -13.88 -38.71 38.19
C GLN A 452 -13.34 -37.60 37.27
N VAL A 453 -12.04 -37.31 37.33
CA VAL A 453 -11.39 -36.37 36.38
C VAL A 453 -11.23 -37.01 34.99
N SER A 454 -11.07 -38.33 34.92
CA SER A 454 -10.95 -39.08 33.67
C SER A 454 -12.30 -39.23 32.93
N GLU A 455 -13.40 -39.42 33.67
CA GLU A 455 -14.75 -39.48 33.08
C GLU A 455 -15.27 -38.11 32.63
N GLY A 456 -15.01 -37.04 33.39
CA GLY A 456 -15.43 -35.67 33.02
C GLY A 456 -14.68 -35.08 31.81
N MET A 457 -13.48 -35.58 31.52
CA MET A 457 -12.67 -35.08 30.39
C MET A 457 -13.00 -35.78 29.06
N ASN A 458 -13.71 -36.92 29.11
CA ASN A 458 -14.11 -37.69 27.94
C ASN A 458 -15.45 -37.21 27.33
N GLU A 459 -16.32 -36.57 28.12
CA GLU A 459 -17.59 -36.00 27.66
C GLU A 459 -17.48 -34.55 27.12
N SER A 460 -16.44 -33.79 27.50
CA SER A 460 -16.34 -32.37 27.13
C SER A 460 -15.59 -32.08 25.82
N MET A 461 -14.89 -33.07 25.23
CA MET A 461 -14.07 -32.85 24.03
C MET A 461 -14.59 -33.53 22.77
N GLY A 462 -15.66 -34.34 22.84
CA GLY A 462 -16.38 -34.84 21.65
C GLY A 462 -15.54 -35.58 20.60
N ILE A 463 -14.32 -35.98 20.92
CA ILE A 463 -13.36 -36.61 20.02
C ILE A 463 -12.89 -37.89 20.70
N ASP A 464 -13.36 -39.01 20.18
CA ASP A 464 -13.02 -40.35 20.67
C ASP A 464 -11.58 -40.69 20.27
N LEU A 465 -10.64 -40.41 21.17
CA LEU A 465 -9.22 -40.72 21.02
C LEU A 465 -8.94 -42.21 20.75
N LYS A 466 -9.86 -43.14 21.09
CA LYS A 466 -9.72 -44.55 20.72
C LYS A 466 -9.97 -44.78 19.24
N SER A 467 -10.89 -44.04 18.62
CA SER A 467 -11.17 -44.12 17.18
C SER A 467 -10.03 -43.56 16.34
N LEU A 468 -9.40 -42.47 16.79
CA LEU A 468 -8.23 -41.87 16.13
C LEU A 468 -6.98 -42.75 16.27
N LEU A 469 -6.77 -43.40 17.42
CA LEU A 469 -5.68 -44.35 17.58
C LEU A 469 -5.88 -45.62 16.74
N ALA A 470 -7.12 -46.12 16.64
CA ALA A 470 -7.44 -47.29 15.82
C ALA A 470 -7.32 -47.01 14.31
N GLY A 471 -7.71 -45.81 13.85
CA GLY A 471 -7.51 -45.38 12.46
C GLY A 471 -6.04 -45.21 12.08
N PHE A 472 -5.23 -44.69 13.01
CA PHE A 472 -3.79 -44.48 12.78
C PHE A 472 -2.97 -45.79 12.84
N ILE A 473 -3.41 -46.77 13.63
CA ILE A 473 -2.78 -48.09 13.73
C ILE A 473 -3.31 -49.08 12.67
N GLY A 474 -4.57 -48.93 12.24
CA GLY A 474 -5.17 -49.75 11.16
C GLY A 474 -4.79 -49.31 9.75
N GLY A 475 -4.56 -48.01 9.53
CA GLY A 475 -4.16 -47.46 8.22
C GLY A 475 -2.73 -47.81 7.79
N LYS A 476 -1.92 -48.38 8.68
CA LYS A 476 -0.50 -48.71 8.42
C LYS A 476 -0.22 -50.22 8.23
N ILE A 477 -1.27 -51.05 8.20
CA ILE A 477 -1.19 -52.49 7.86
C ILE A 477 -1.78 -52.77 6.46
N ALA A 478 -2.49 -51.82 5.83
CA ALA A 478 -3.18 -52.02 4.55
C ALA A 478 -2.48 -51.43 3.30
N THR A 479 -1.21 -50.99 3.39
CA THR A 479 -0.49 -50.39 2.25
C THR A 479 0.88 -51.00 1.96
N ASN A 480 1.14 -52.24 2.42
CA ASN A 480 2.39 -52.96 2.16
C ASN A 480 2.19 -54.37 1.55
N ASP A 481 1.09 -54.58 0.81
CA ASP A 481 0.89 -55.78 -0.02
C ASP A 481 0.02 -55.41 -1.23
N ASP A 482 0.63 -54.78 -2.24
CA ASP A 482 0.20 -54.82 -3.65
C ASP A 482 1.26 -54.10 -4.52
N ASP A 483 2.35 -54.81 -4.79
CA ASP A 483 3.23 -54.58 -5.95
C ASP A 483 3.88 -55.94 -6.36
N GLN A 484 3.05 -56.84 -6.92
CA GLN A 484 3.49 -57.86 -7.87
C GLN A 484 2.44 -58.02 -8.98
N LYS A 485 2.54 -57.19 -10.03
CA LYS A 485 2.46 -57.61 -11.44
C LYS A 485 2.78 -56.48 -12.41
#